data_AF-A0A1H1VIZ0-F1
#
_entry.id   AF-A0A1H1VIZ0-F1
#
_cell.length_a   1.000
_cell.length_b   1.000
_cell.length_c   1.000
_cell.angle_alpha   90.00
_cell.angle_beta   90.00
_cell.angle_gamma   90.00
#
_symmetry.space_group_name_H-M   'P 1'
#
loop_
_entity.id
_entity.type
_entity.pdbx_description
1 polymer ?
#
loop_
_entity_poly.entity_id
_entity_poly.type
_entity_poly.pdbx_seq_one_letter_code
_entity_poly.pdbx_strand_id
1 'polypeptide(L)'
;MSKHQIRGKLEDGVRQNSLGLKRRDLLLSGSSLLAVSVLSNVGLTTSAQAQQPSPTGRPPNIVVVMGDDIGWFNIGAYHQGIMAGRTPNLDKLAAEGMRFTDYYAEASCTAGRANFITGELPIRTGLTTVGQAGSPIGMPAEAPTIATVLKSMGYATGQFGKNHLGDLNQFLPTVHGFDEFFGYLYHLDAMEDPAHRNYPQNLLATVGPRNMVHSWATDTDDTTEMPRWGKIGKQKIEDAGPLYPKRMETVDDEIRDNAFKFLDKAKADGKPFFLWLNPTRMHVVTHLSEKYESMRNSENGWSIQEAGMAQLDDDVGLLMKKLKDMGVDDNTMVVFTTDNGAENFTWPDGGNTPFAGGKGTALEGGFRVPALLRWPGKVPAGKVENGIFSGLDWFPTFVAAAGNPNITAELLKGKQIGGQNYKVHLDGYDQTALITGKGPSARHEVLYFTEGTLSAVRIDDYKYRFTDQPGGWLGGTIKVDWPILTNIRLDPFERMNLPNGANGSLAFYNWFAYEFWRFQFVQKEIGELAQTAIEYPPMQKGASFNLEAVKAQIEKAIAAHAK
;
A
#
# COMPACT_ATOMS: atom_id res chain seq x y z
N MET A 1 -3.09 28.96 -80.34
CA MET A 1 -3.71 28.29 -81.50
C MET A 1 -5.18 27.97 -81.17
N SER A 2 -6.05 27.84 -82.20
CA SER A 2 -7.48 27.41 -82.21
C SER A 2 -8.13 26.96 -80.88
N LYS A 3 -9.23 27.55 -80.36
CA LYS A 3 -10.63 27.78 -80.83
C LYS A 3 -11.61 26.60 -80.57
N HIS A 4 -12.88 26.97 -80.29
CA HIS A 4 -14.09 26.16 -79.95
C HIS A 4 -14.20 25.81 -78.44
N GLN A 5 -15.12 26.34 -77.59
CA GLN A 5 -16.51 26.85 -77.70
C GLN A 5 -17.51 25.74 -78.14
N ILE A 6 -18.72 25.53 -77.56
CA ILE A 6 -19.72 26.49 -77.00
C ILE A 6 -20.84 25.80 -76.14
N ARG A 7 -21.36 26.50 -75.08
CA ARG A 7 -22.73 26.55 -74.42
C ARG A 7 -23.55 25.26 -74.09
N GLY A 8 -24.56 25.25 -73.19
CA GLY A 8 -25.24 26.28 -72.35
C GLY A 8 -25.89 25.65 -71.08
N LYS A 9 -26.33 26.35 -70.01
CA LYS A 9 -27.34 27.44 -69.84
C LYS A 9 -28.80 26.94 -70.11
N LEU A 10 -29.87 27.13 -69.30
CA LEU A 10 -30.23 28.03 -68.15
C LEU A 10 -31.41 27.47 -67.29
N GLU A 11 -31.62 28.04 -66.07
CA GLU A 11 -32.91 28.40 -65.37
C GLU A 11 -34.02 27.32 -65.12
N ASP A 12 -34.98 27.39 -64.16
CA ASP A 12 -35.52 28.40 -63.21
C ASP A 12 -35.85 27.74 -61.84
N GLY A 13 -35.71 28.40 -60.66
CA GLY A 13 -36.87 28.91 -59.88
C GLY A 13 -37.33 27.99 -58.72
N VAL A 14 -38.29 28.29 -57.82
CA VAL A 14 -38.80 29.57 -57.25
C VAL A 14 -39.47 29.32 -55.85
N ARG A 15 -39.15 30.15 -54.84
CA ARG A 15 -39.84 30.50 -53.54
C ARG A 15 -40.41 29.44 -52.56
N GLN A 16 -39.99 29.60 -51.29
CA GLN A 16 -40.74 29.62 -50.01
C GLN A 16 -42.25 29.29 -49.99
N ASN A 17 -42.70 28.43 -49.06
CA ASN A 17 -43.26 28.91 -47.78
C ASN A 17 -43.43 27.81 -46.70
N SER A 18 -43.73 28.26 -45.47
CA SER A 18 -43.84 27.46 -44.23
C SER A 18 -45.29 27.03 -43.88
N LEU A 19 -45.48 26.52 -42.64
CA LEU A 19 -46.69 25.93 -42.01
C LEU A 19 -46.76 24.39 -42.18
N GLY A 20 -46.97 23.55 -41.17
CA GLY A 20 -47.28 23.80 -39.76
C GLY A 20 -48.62 23.16 -39.38
N LEU A 21 -48.60 21.94 -38.83
CA LEU A 21 -49.81 21.19 -38.47
C LEU A 21 -49.76 20.63 -37.04
N LYS A 22 -50.89 20.71 -36.33
CA LYS A 22 -51.08 20.32 -34.92
C LYS A 22 -51.93 19.05 -34.79
N ARG A 23 -51.82 18.43 -33.61
CA ARG A 23 -52.68 17.35 -33.09
C ARG A 23 -54.18 17.61 -33.29
N ARG A 24 -54.91 16.64 -33.86
CA ARG A 24 -56.06 15.94 -33.23
C ARG A 24 -56.77 14.97 -34.19
N ASP A 25 -57.28 13.88 -33.62
CA ASP A 25 -58.43 13.06 -34.06
C ASP A 25 -58.31 12.27 -35.41
N LEU A 26 -58.90 11.07 -35.61
CA LEU A 26 -59.41 10.05 -34.69
C LEU A 26 -59.38 8.65 -35.38
N LEU A 27 -59.45 7.60 -34.55
CA LEU A 27 -59.67 6.17 -34.83
C LEU A 27 -60.62 5.79 -36.02
N LEU A 28 -60.33 4.69 -36.73
CA LEU A 28 -61.09 3.42 -36.60
C LEU A 28 -60.65 2.24 -37.53
N SER A 29 -60.58 1.05 -36.91
CA SER A 29 -60.84 -0.32 -37.41
C SER A 29 -60.37 -0.81 -38.80
N GLY A 30 -59.65 -1.95 -38.81
CA GLY A 30 -59.39 -2.75 -40.02
C GLY A 30 -58.61 -4.05 -39.74
N SER A 31 -59.20 -4.99 -39.01
CA SER A 31 -58.51 -6.24 -38.62
C SER A 31 -58.32 -7.22 -39.78
N SER A 32 -57.12 -7.78 -39.92
CA SER A 32 -56.86 -9.04 -40.64
C SER A 32 -55.62 -9.72 -40.07
N LEU A 33 -55.78 -10.96 -39.62
CA LEU A 33 -54.70 -11.77 -39.03
C LEU A 33 -53.77 -12.32 -40.12
N LEU A 34 -52.48 -12.50 -39.79
CA LEU A 34 -51.82 -13.81 -39.88
C LEU A 34 -50.46 -13.86 -39.15
N ALA A 35 -50.40 -14.75 -38.16
CA ALA A 35 -49.25 -15.45 -37.58
C ALA A 35 -47.83 -14.87 -37.68
N VAL A 36 -47.29 -14.46 -36.51
CA VAL A 36 -45.88 -14.70 -36.16
C VAL A 36 -45.84 -15.43 -34.82
N SER A 37 -45.24 -16.60 -34.79
CA SER A 37 -45.09 -17.45 -33.61
C SER A 37 -44.00 -16.90 -32.67
N VAL A 38 -44.41 -16.40 -31.50
CA VAL A 38 -43.48 -16.05 -30.42
C VAL A 38 -43.14 -17.31 -29.62
N LEU A 39 -41.90 -17.77 -29.74
CA LEU A 39 -41.34 -18.80 -28.85
C LEU A 39 -41.15 -18.21 -27.45
N SER A 40 -41.93 -18.70 -26.48
CA SER A 40 -41.82 -18.33 -25.07
C SER A 40 -40.57 -18.97 -24.45
N ASN A 41 -39.41 -18.34 -24.61
CA ASN A 41 -38.23 -18.71 -23.82
C ASN A 41 -38.47 -18.34 -22.36
N VAL A 42 -38.76 -19.34 -21.54
CA VAL A 42 -38.77 -19.25 -20.07
C VAL A 42 -37.32 -19.09 -19.61
N GLY A 43 -36.86 -17.84 -19.61
CA GLY A 43 -35.61 -17.47 -18.96
C GLY A 43 -35.75 -17.66 -17.46
N LEU A 44 -35.14 -18.72 -16.91
CA LEU A 44 -34.94 -18.89 -15.48
C LEU A 44 -33.98 -17.80 -14.98
N THR A 45 -34.51 -16.61 -14.73
CA THR A 45 -33.81 -15.59 -13.96
C THR A 45 -33.71 -16.08 -12.52
N THR A 46 -32.63 -16.79 -12.20
CA THR A 46 -32.19 -16.95 -10.82
C THR A 46 -31.88 -15.56 -10.28
N SER A 47 -32.84 -14.98 -9.57
CA SER A 47 -32.68 -13.75 -8.83
C SER A 47 -31.45 -13.89 -7.94
N ALA A 48 -30.37 -13.18 -8.26
CA ALA A 48 -29.24 -13.07 -7.36
C ALA A 48 -29.77 -12.44 -6.06
N GLN A 49 -29.91 -13.25 -5.02
CA GLN A 49 -30.30 -12.76 -3.71
C GLN A 49 -29.16 -11.88 -3.21
N ALA A 50 -29.35 -10.56 -3.34
CA ALA A 50 -28.53 -9.59 -2.65
C ALA A 50 -28.58 -9.94 -1.16
N GLN A 51 -27.48 -10.47 -0.61
CA GLN A 51 -27.34 -10.67 0.83
C GLN A 51 -27.62 -9.32 1.49
N GLN A 52 -28.72 -9.23 2.23
CA GLN A 52 -28.97 -8.08 3.07
C GLN A 52 -27.83 -8.00 4.09
N PRO A 53 -27.18 -6.83 4.26
CA PRO A 53 -26.10 -6.71 5.23
C PRO A 53 -26.67 -7.01 6.62
N SER A 54 -26.11 -8.03 7.28
CA SER A 54 -26.54 -8.42 8.62
C SER A 54 -26.41 -7.23 9.57
N PRO A 55 -27.50 -6.75 10.20
CA PRO A 55 -27.46 -5.61 11.11
C PRO A 55 -27.00 -6.05 12.51
N THR A 56 -25.91 -6.81 12.59
CA THR A 56 -25.22 -7.01 13.86
C THR A 56 -24.50 -5.70 14.17
N GLY A 57 -24.90 -5.01 15.24
CA GLY A 57 -24.22 -3.82 15.76
C GLY A 57 -22.84 -4.11 16.39
N ARG A 58 -22.09 -5.04 15.79
CA ARG A 58 -20.71 -5.40 16.11
C ARG A 58 -19.80 -4.69 15.11
N PRO A 59 -18.63 -4.20 15.54
CA PRO A 59 -17.67 -3.60 14.62
C PRO A 59 -17.11 -4.67 13.65
N PRO A 60 -16.56 -4.29 12.49
CA PRO A 60 -16.06 -5.23 11.50
C PRO A 60 -14.76 -5.90 11.96
N ASN A 61 -14.52 -7.13 11.53
CA ASN A 61 -13.15 -7.65 11.55
C ASN A 61 -12.33 -6.94 10.47
N ILE A 62 -11.03 -6.80 10.70
CA ILE A 62 -10.11 -6.14 9.78
C ILE A 62 -8.96 -7.11 9.49
N VAL A 63 -8.71 -7.36 8.22
CA VAL A 63 -7.61 -8.19 7.74
C VAL A 63 -6.84 -7.39 6.70
N VAL A 64 -5.54 -7.23 6.90
CA VAL A 64 -4.64 -6.61 5.93
C VAL A 64 -3.58 -7.62 5.56
N VAL A 65 -3.55 -7.98 4.28
CA VAL A 65 -2.43 -8.69 3.67
C VAL A 65 -1.49 -7.63 3.09
N MET A 66 -0.27 -7.55 3.62
CA MET A 66 0.77 -6.66 3.09
C MET A 66 1.90 -7.49 2.49
N GLY A 67 1.99 -7.45 1.16
CA GLY A 67 3.14 -7.96 0.43
C GLY A 67 4.41 -7.13 0.70
N ASP A 68 5.47 -7.50 -0.01
CA ASP A 68 6.80 -6.93 0.09
C ASP A 68 7.31 -6.74 -1.34
N ASP A 69 7.73 -5.52 -1.70
CA ASP A 69 8.26 -5.14 -3.03
C ASP A 69 7.34 -5.40 -4.25
N ILE A 70 6.01 -5.40 -4.10
CA ILE A 70 5.10 -5.77 -5.20
C ILE A 70 4.75 -4.56 -6.09
N GLY A 71 5.25 -4.58 -7.33
CA GLY A 71 4.88 -3.58 -8.33
C GLY A 71 3.39 -3.56 -8.66
N TRP A 72 2.85 -2.37 -8.91
CA TRP A 72 1.43 -2.16 -9.30
C TRP A 72 0.98 -3.06 -10.46
N PHE A 73 1.90 -3.40 -11.36
CA PHE A 73 1.64 -4.20 -12.56
C PHE A 73 1.92 -5.69 -12.39
N ASN A 74 2.43 -6.15 -11.24
CA ASN A 74 2.64 -7.57 -10.95
C ASN A 74 1.33 -8.33 -10.61
N ILE A 75 0.20 -7.62 -10.46
CA ILE A 75 -1.12 -8.18 -10.13
C ILE A 75 -2.02 -8.24 -11.37
N GLY A 76 -2.70 -9.37 -11.59
CA GLY A 76 -3.57 -9.67 -12.73
C GLY A 76 -4.65 -8.63 -12.99
N ALA A 77 -5.35 -8.19 -11.93
CA ALA A 77 -6.39 -7.17 -11.97
C ALA A 77 -5.91 -5.84 -12.57
N TYR A 78 -4.60 -5.56 -12.45
CA TYR A 78 -3.95 -4.34 -12.91
C TYR A 78 -3.33 -4.48 -14.29
N HIS A 79 -2.60 -5.57 -14.58
CA HIS A 79 -1.99 -5.75 -15.90
C HIS A 79 -2.91 -6.37 -16.95
N GLN A 80 -4.08 -6.90 -16.57
CA GLN A 80 -5.15 -7.38 -17.46
C GLN A 80 -4.64 -8.31 -18.58
N GLY A 81 -3.75 -9.24 -18.22
CA GLY A 81 -3.15 -10.20 -19.15
C GLY A 81 -1.88 -9.76 -19.89
N ILE A 82 -1.41 -8.51 -19.72
CA ILE A 82 -0.18 -7.99 -20.39
C ILE A 82 1.10 -8.68 -19.86
N MET A 83 1.25 -8.87 -18.55
CA MET A 83 2.35 -9.68 -17.98
C MET A 83 2.04 -11.18 -18.03
N ALA A 84 3.04 -12.03 -17.81
CA ALA A 84 2.92 -13.50 -17.83
C ALA A 84 2.31 -14.09 -16.54
N GLY A 85 2.58 -13.49 -15.38
CA GLY A 85 2.04 -13.91 -14.08
C GLY A 85 0.52 -13.83 -13.99
N ARG A 86 -0.09 -14.57 -13.07
CA ARG A 86 -1.55 -14.62 -12.86
C ARG A 86 -1.84 -14.67 -11.37
N THR A 87 -2.84 -13.91 -10.93
CA THR A 87 -3.23 -13.81 -9.51
C THR A 87 -4.76 -13.95 -9.35
N PRO A 88 -5.34 -15.11 -9.67
CA PRO A 88 -6.80 -15.28 -9.74
C PRO A 88 -7.55 -14.98 -8.43
N ASN A 89 -6.92 -15.15 -7.26
CA ASN A 89 -7.56 -14.85 -5.97
C ASN A 89 -7.55 -13.34 -5.68
N LEU A 90 -6.48 -12.62 -6.01
CA LEU A 90 -6.42 -11.16 -5.96
C LEU A 90 -7.32 -10.52 -7.03
N ASP A 91 -7.41 -11.11 -8.22
CA ASP A 91 -8.31 -10.68 -9.29
C ASP A 91 -9.78 -10.80 -8.83
N LYS A 92 -10.10 -11.88 -8.11
CA LYS A 92 -11.39 -12.07 -7.46
C LYS A 92 -11.62 -11.08 -6.31
N LEU A 93 -10.62 -10.81 -5.47
CA LEU A 93 -10.70 -9.80 -4.41
C LEU A 93 -11.01 -8.40 -4.98
N ALA A 94 -10.39 -8.05 -6.11
CA ALA A 94 -10.67 -6.83 -6.86
C ALA A 94 -12.09 -6.80 -7.44
N ALA A 95 -12.55 -7.91 -8.02
CA ALA A 95 -13.88 -8.03 -8.62
C ALA A 95 -15.01 -7.98 -7.57
N GLU A 96 -14.80 -8.56 -6.38
CA GLU A 96 -15.76 -8.52 -5.26
C GLU A 96 -15.68 -7.23 -4.43
N GLY A 97 -14.76 -6.31 -4.75
CA GLY A 97 -14.47 -5.12 -3.95
C GLY A 97 -14.08 -3.89 -4.78
N MET A 98 -13.16 -3.10 -4.25
CA MET A 98 -12.62 -1.88 -4.82
C MET A 98 -11.14 -2.03 -5.12
N ARG A 99 -10.71 -1.55 -6.29
CA ARG A 99 -9.31 -1.49 -6.73
C ARG A 99 -8.87 -0.05 -6.91
N PHE A 100 -7.83 0.36 -6.19
CA PHE A 100 -7.32 1.73 -6.24
C PHE A 100 -6.27 1.90 -7.35
N THR A 101 -6.34 2.99 -8.13
CA THR A 101 -5.26 3.38 -9.06
C THR A 101 -4.32 4.42 -8.48
N ASP A 102 -4.73 5.12 -7.43
CA ASP A 102 -4.04 6.27 -6.82
C ASP A 102 -3.74 6.00 -5.35
N TYR A 103 -3.25 4.79 -5.06
CA TYR A 103 -2.81 4.38 -3.74
C TYR A 103 -1.29 4.55 -3.59
N TYR A 104 -0.87 5.16 -2.48
CA TYR A 104 0.51 5.54 -2.19
C TYR A 104 1.01 4.95 -0.87
N ALA A 105 2.02 4.09 -0.96
CA ALA A 105 2.83 3.64 0.17
C ALA A 105 4.08 4.54 0.30
N GLU A 106 5.24 4.00 0.65
CA GLU A 106 6.48 4.77 0.87
C GLU A 106 7.64 4.24 0.02
N ALA A 107 8.79 4.92 0.08
CA ALA A 107 9.99 4.53 -0.67
C ALA A 107 10.62 3.18 -0.27
N SER A 108 10.40 2.66 0.95
CA SER A 108 11.08 1.46 1.46
C SER A 108 10.29 0.70 2.52
N CYS A 109 10.65 -0.57 2.78
CA CYS A 109 9.84 -1.49 3.57
C CYS A 109 9.54 -0.98 4.98
N THR A 110 10.59 -0.57 5.71
CA THR A 110 10.49 0.00 7.07
C THR A 110 9.63 1.27 7.08
N ALA A 111 9.80 2.15 6.08
CA ALA A 111 9.01 3.37 5.96
C ALA A 111 7.53 3.08 5.68
N GLY A 112 7.23 2.19 4.73
CA GLY A 112 5.86 1.83 4.35
C GLY A 112 5.10 1.10 5.46
N ARG A 113 5.79 0.21 6.17
CA ARG A 113 5.24 -0.51 7.34
C ARG A 113 4.99 0.43 8.51
N ALA A 114 5.88 1.40 8.76
CA ALA A 114 5.68 2.43 9.78
C ALA A 114 4.49 3.35 9.42
N ASN A 115 4.51 3.93 8.22
CA ASN A 115 3.45 4.76 7.63
C ASN A 115 2.07 4.11 7.78
N PHE A 116 1.94 2.84 7.37
CA PHE A 116 0.71 2.08 7.52
C PHE A 116 0.29 1.91 8.98
N ILE A 117 1.19 1.43 9.85
CA ILE A 117 0.79 0.94 11.18
C ILE A 117 0.59 2.08 12.19
N THR A 118 1.20 3.25 11.99
CA THR A 118 1.04 4.42 12.88
C THR A 118 0.15 5.52 12.30
N GLY A 119 -0.08 5.55 10.98
CA GLY A 119 -0.79 6.65 10.34
C GLY A 119 0.00 7.97 10.32
N GLU A 120 1.32 7.91 10.54
CA GLU A 120 2.24 9.05 10.60
C GLU A 120 3.31 8.93 9.52
N LEU A 121 3.74 10.07 8.95
CA LEU A 121 4.85 10.11 8.00
C LEU A 121 6.12 9.50 8.63
N PRO A 122 6.93 8.72 7.89
CA PRO A 122 8.15 8.08 8.41
C PRO A 122 9.13 9.04 9.09
N ILE A 123 9.11 10.32 8.71
CA ILE A 123 9.93 11.36 9.35
C ILE A 123 9.53 11.65 10.81
N ARG A 124 8.27 11.39 11.22
CA ARG A 124 7.82 11.56 12.62
C ARG A 124 8.34 10.44 13.52
N THR A 125 8.24 9.19 13.04
CA THR A 125 8.72 8.00 13.77
C THR A 125 10.23 7.78 13.64
N GLY A 126 10.89 8.45 12.70
CA GLY A 126 12.30 8.22 12.36
C GLY A 126 12.54 6.92 11.58
N LEU A 127 11.50 6.18 11.21
CA LEU A 127 11.62 4.92 10.46
C LEU A 127 11.71 5.19 8.95
N THR A 128 12.64 6.06 8.55
CA THR A 128 12.72 6.67 7.21
C THR A 128 13.40 5.82 6.13
N THR A 129 14.18 4.82 6.51
CA THR A 129 14.94 3.95 5.58
C THR A 129 14.97 2.52 6.11
N VAL A 130 15.51 1.60 5.32
CA VAL A 130 15.59 0.15 5.63
C VAL A 130 16.31 -0.10 6.96
N GLY A 131 15.57 -0.61 7.94
CA GLY A 131 16.12 -0.97 9.25
C GLY A 131 17.15 -2.11 9.14
N GLN A 132 18.15 -2.09 10.02
CA GLN A 132 19.24 -3.06 10.12
C GLN A 132 19.17 -3.87 11.42
N ALA A 133 19.65 -5.12 11.41
CA ALA A 133 19.74 -5.96 12.60
C ALA A 133 20.66 -5.33 13.68
N GLY A 134 20.31 -5.48 14.97
CA GLY A 134 21.03 -4.83 16.07
C GLY A 134 20.88 -3.29 16.14
N SER A 135 20.09 -2.67 15.26
CA SER A 135 19.83 -1.23 15.31
C SER A 135 19.17 -0.82 16.63
N PRO A 136 19.64 0.27 17.30
CA PRO A 136 18.96 0.87 18.43
C PRO A 136 17.72 1.69 18.03
N ILE A 137 17.49 1.89 16.73
CA ILE A 137 16.32 2.56 16.15
C ILE A 137 15.29 1.48 15.78
N GLY A 138 14.06 1.68 16.26
CA GLY A 138 12.86 0.87 16.00
C GLY A 138 11.60 1.67 16.34
N MET A 139 10.43 1.04 16.44
CA MET A 139 9.16 1.71 16.72
C MET A 139 9.22 2.52 18.03
N PRO A 140 9.07 3.86 18.01
CA PRO A 140 9.04 4.67 19.23
C PRO A 140 7.89 4.24 20.15
N ALA A 141 8.09 4.27 21.46
CA ALA A 141 7.00 4.00 22.40
C ALA A 141 5.90 5.06 22.30
N GLU A 142 6.25 6.28 21.88
CA GLU A 142 5.40 7.44 21.70
C GLU A 142 4.45 7.34 20.49
N ALA A 143 4.71 6.42 19.55
CA ALA A 143 3.88 6.18 18.38
C ALA A 143 2.76 5.17 18.71
N PRO A 144 1.47 5.56 18.71
CA PRO A 144 0.39 4.59 18.80
C PRO A 144 0.32 3.81 17.48
N THR A 145 -0.02 2.51 17.56
CA THR A 145 -0.32 1.70 16.38
C THR A 145 -1.82 1.52 16.18
N ILE A 146 -2.24 1.10 14.98
CA ILE A 146 -3.61 0.61 14.73
C ILE A 146 -3.99 -0.46 15.76
N ALA A 147 -3.06 -1.39 16.05
CA ALA A 147 -3.27 -2.44 17.04
C ALA A 147 -3.48 -1.88 18.45
N THR A 148 -2.67 -0.92 18.91
CA THR A 148 -2.83 -0.24 20.21
C THR A 148 -4.21 0.37 20.37
N VAL A 149 -4.72 1.05 19.33
CA VAL A 149 -6.06 1.66 19.38
C VAL A 149 -7.16 0.60 19.31
N LEU A 150 -7.12 -0.32 18.35
CA LEU A 150 -8.16 -1.35 18.20
C LEU A 150 -8.23 -2.31 19.40
N LYS A 151 -7.09 -2.69 19.99
CA LYS A 151 -7.03 -3.49 21.23
C LYS A 151 -7.72 -2.77 22.39
N SER A 152 -7.55 -1.45 22.51
CA SER A 152 -8.30 -0.63 23.49
C SER A 152 -9.82 -0.58 23.23
N MET A 153 -10.24 -0.86 21.99
CA MET A 153 -11.63 -1.00 21.57
C MET A 153 -12.15 -2.46 21.65
N GLY A 154 -11.37 -3.37 22.25
CA GLY A 154 -11.78 -4.76 22.50
C GLY A 154 -11.44 -5.77 21.40
N TYR A 155 -10.67 -5.37 20.38
CA TYR A 155 -10.19 -6.29 19.35
C TYR A 155 -9.18 -7.30 19.89
N ALA A 156 -9.18 -8.50 19.32
CA ALA A 156 -7.99 -9.35 19.27
C ALA A 156 -7.06 -8.81 18.16
N THR A 157 -5.76 -8.78 18.39
CA THR A 157 -4.79 -8.14 17.50
C THR A 157 -3.61 -9.07 17.22
N GLY A 158 -3.34 -9.38 15.95
CA GLY A 158 -2.29 -10.34 15.57
C GLY A 158 -1.48 -9.89 14.36
N GLN A 159 -0.16 -10.03 14.43
CA GLN A 159 0.76 -9.78 13.32
C GLN A 159 1.52 -11.04 12.96
N PHE A 160 1.55 -11.41 11.67
CA PHE A 160 2.17 -12.66 11.22
C PHE A 160 3.06 -12.41 10.01
N GLY A 161 4.33 -12.79 10.08
CA GLY A 161 5.34 -12.59 9.04
C GLY A 161 6.26 -11.38 9.25
N LYS A 162 6.59 -10.62 8.20
CA LYS A 162 7.58 -9.53 8.29
C LYS A 162 7.14 -8.41 9.25
N ASN A 163 8.04 -7.99 10.14
CA ASN A 163 7.86 -6.77 10.94
C ASN A 163 8.60 -5.56 10.37
N HIS A 164 9.94 -5.59 10.41
CA HIS A 164 10.83 -4.52 9.91
C HIS A 164 10.73 -3.16 10.60
N LEU A 165 10.31 -3.17 11.87
CA LEU A 165 10.14 -2.00 12.75
C LEU A 165 11.07 -2.00 13.98
N GLY A 166 12.15 -2.80 13.98
CA GLY A 166 13.19 -2.82 15.03
C GLY A 166 13.57 -4.22 15.54
N ASP A 167 14.79 -4.37 16.09
CA ASP A 167 15.36 -5.66 16.55
C ASP A 167 15.13 -5.94 18.04
N LEU A 168 15.20 -4.89 18.85
CA LEU A 168 15.20 -4.97 20.31
C LEU A 168 13.83 -5.37 20.87
N ASN A 169 13.81 -5.94 22.07
CA ASN A 169 12.57 -6.41 22.72
C ASN A 169 11.55 -5.28 22.89
N GLN A 170 12.00 -4.06 23.20
CA GLN A 170 11.16 -2.85 23.28
C GLN A 170 10.49 -2.42 21.94
N PHE A 171 10.87 -3.03 20.81
CA PHE A 171 10.32 -2.76 19.48
C PHE A 171 9.48 -3.92 18.91
N LEU A 172 9.31 -5.02 19.66
CA LEU A 172 8.51 -6.15 19.21
C LEU A 172 7.00 -5.78 19.17
N PRO A 173 6.23 -6.27 18.19
CA PRO A 173 4.83 -5.87 18.02
C PRO A 173 3.94 -6.05 19.27
N THR A 174 4.26 -7.02 20.12
CA THR A 174 3.54 -7.35 21.35
C THR A 174 3.67 -6.33 22.48
N VAL A 175 4.66 -5.43 22.42
CA VAL A 175 4.69 -4.21 23.27
C VAL A 175 4.17 -2.96 22.54
N HIS A 176 3.83 -3.09 21.25
CA HIS A 176 3.25 -2.05 20.38
C HIS A 176 1.82 -2.37 19.96
N GLY A 177 1.04 -2.93 20.89
CA GLY A 177 -0.41 -3.08 20.78
C GLY A 177 -0.93 -4.41 20.24
N PHE A 178 -0.09 -5.29 19.69
CA PHE A 178 -0.53 -6.63 19.29
C PHE A 178 -0.69 -7.58 20.48
N ASP A 179 -1.58 -8.56 20.41
CA ASP A 179 -1.71 -9.66 21.38
C ASP A 179 -0.72 -10.80 21.07
N GLU A 180 -0.47 -11.04 19.79
CA GLU A 180 0.38 -12.13 19.29
C GLU A 180 1.18 -11.68 18.07
N PHE A 181 2.45 -12.09 18.01
CA PHE A 181 3.32 -11.94 16.85
C PHE A 181 4.02 -13.27 16.56
N PHE A 182 4.01 -13.71 15.29
CA PHE A 182 4.90 -14.78 14.82
C PHE A 182 5.51 -14.37 13.48
N GLY A 183 6.84 -14.28 13.40
CA GLY A 183 7.48 -13.88 12.16
C GLY A 183 8.94 -13.50 12.29
N TYR A 184 9.39 -12.59 11.42
CA TYR A 184 10.79 -12.23 11.25
C TYR A 184 10.95 -10.71 11.15
N LEU A 185 12.10 -10.18 11.56
CA LEU A 185 12.25 -8.75 11.82
C LEU A 185 12.90 -7.95 10.68
N TYR A 186 13.45 -8.61 9.65
CA TYR A 186 14.20 -7.96 8.57
C TYR A 186 13.85 -8.54 7.20
N HIS A 187 14.53 -8.11 6.14
CA HIS A 187 14.36 -8.61 4.77
C HIS A 187 15.02 -10.00 4.58
N LEU A 188 14.59 -10.78 3.59
CA LEU A 188 14.99 -12.20 3.46
C LEU A 188 16.51 -12.38 3.29
N ASP A 189 17.16 -11.57 2.46
CA ASP A 189 18.61 -11.56 2.28
C ASP A 189 19.36 -11.36 3.62
N ALA A 190 18.93 -10.42 4.47
CA ALA A 190 19.49 -10.25 5.81
C ALA A 190 19.22 -11.44 6.74
N MET A 191 18.15 -12.20 6.53
CA MET A 191 17.86 -13.44 7.29
C MET A 191 18.67 -14.64 6.77
N GLU A 192 19.00 -14.68 5.47
CA GLU A 192 19.86 -15.70 4.85
C GLU A 192 21.34 -15.50 5.17
N ASP A 193 21.81 -14.27 5.32
CA ASP A 193 23.22 -13.88 5.50
C ASP A 193 24.06 -14.88 6.33
N PRO A 194 23.64 -15.32 7.54
CA PRO A 194 24.42 -16.27 8.35
C PRO A 194 24.60 -17.67 7.76
N ALA A 195 23.78 -18.07 6.79
CA ALA A 195 23.89 -19.34 6.07
C ALA A 195 24.95 -19.30 4.96
N HIS A 196 25.39 -18.10 4.53
CA HIS A 196 26.43 -17.97 3.51
C HIS A 196 27.81 -18.38 4.03
N ARG A 197 28.57 -19.09 3.20
CA ARG A 197 29.90 -19.65 3.54
C ARG A 197 30.93 -18.59 3.99
N ASN A 198 30.78 -17.36 3.51
CA ASN A 198 31.69 -16.26 3.81
C ASN A 198 31.24 -15.43 5.04
N TYR A 199 30.08 -15.74 5.63
CA TYR A 199 29.60 -15.01 6.80
C TYR A 199 30.48 -15.31 8.03
N PRO A 200 31.02 -14.29 8.71
CA PRO A 200 31.87 -14.47 9.88
C PRO A 200 31.03 -14.92 11.08
N GLN A 201 30.94 -16.24 11.29
CA GLN A 201 30.09 -16.86 12.32
C GLN A 201 30.33 -16.33 13.74
N ASN A 202 31.53 -15.86 14.04
CA ASN A 202 31.86 -15.21 15.32
C ASN A 202 31.17 -13.84 15.54
N LEU A 203 30.55 -13.25 14.50
CA LEU A 203 29.78 -12.01 14.57
C LEU A 203 28.25 -12.26 14.58
N LEU A 204 27.78 -13.50 14.44
CA LEU A 204 26.34 -13.82 14.44
C LEU A 204 25.63 -13.28 15.69
N ALA A 205 26.26 -13.44 16.86
CA ALA A 205 25.72 -12.98 18.14
C ALA A 205 25.75 -11.44 18.33
N THR A 206 26.41 -10.67 17.45
CA THR A 206 26.55 -9.21 17.57
C THR A 206 25.89 -8.43 16.44
N VAL A 207 26.04 -8.87 15.19
CA VAL A 207 25.54 -8.14 13.99
C VAL A 207 24.57 -8.95 13.13
N GLY A 208 24.52 -10.28 13.27
CA GLY A 208 23.62 -11.12 12.47
C GLY A 208 22.14 -10.86 12.75
N PRO A 209 21.21 -11.24 11.86
CA PRO A 209 19.78 -11.14 12.11
C PRO A 209 19.38 -11.84 13.41
N ARG A 210 18.31 -11.35 14.05
CA ARG A 210 17.57 -12.16 15.02
C ARG A 210 16.85 -13.27 14.27
N ASN A 211 16.78 -14.45 14.89
CA ASN A 211 15.95 -15.56 14.43
C ASN A 211 14.47 -15.16 14.27
N MET A 212 13.65 -16.05 13.70
CA MET A 212 12.20 -15.88 13.80
C MET A 212 11.78 -15.81 15.27
N VAL A 213 10.75 -15.03 15.57
CA VAL A 213 10.25 -14.80 16.92
C VAL A 213 8.77 -15.17 16.97
N HIS A 214 8.37 -15.90 18.01
CA HIS A 214 6.98 -15.96 18.46
C HIS A 214 6.88 -15.20 19.77
N SER A 215 6.04 -14.19 19.85
CA SER A 215 5.79 -13.45 21.09
C SER A 215 4.31 -13.24 21.35
N TRP A 216 3.97 -13.07 22.63
CA TRP A 216 2.62 -12.77 23.11
C TRP A 216 2.68 -11.64 24.12
N ALA A 217 1.73 -10.71 24.08
CA ALA A 217 1.61 -9.66 25.09
C ALA A 217 1.24 -10.24 26.45
N THR A 218 1.75 -9.66 27.53
CA THR A 218 1.46 -10.04 28.92
C THR A 218 1.18 -8.83 29.79
N ASP A 219 0.36 -8.99 30.83
CA ASP A 219 0.15 -7.92 31.82
C ASP A 219 1.34 -7.77 32.78
N THR A 220 2.10 -8.84 32.98
CA THR A 220 3.32 -8.88 33.80
C THR A 220 4.51 -8.30 33.02
N ASP A 221 5.22 -7.37 33.66
CA ASP A 221 6.47 -6.78 33.18
C ASP A 221 7.66 -7.68 33.60
N ASP A 222 8.23 -8.43 32.66
CA ASP A 222 9.42 -9.24 32.90
C ASP A 222 10.69 -8.37 32.88
N THR A 223 11.38 -8.30 34.02
CA THR A 223 12.59 -7.50 34.21
C THR A 223 13.87 -8.21 33.76
N THR A 224 13.79 -9.37 33.12
CA THR A 224 14.95 -10.09 32.58
C THR A 224 15.56 -9.33 31.41
N GLU A 225 16.85 -9.01 31.52
CA GLU A 225 17.65 -8.39 30.45
C GLU A 225 18.25 -9.46 29.54
N MET A 226 17.91 -9.43 28.24
CA MET A 226 18.61 -10.24 27.25
C MET A 226 19.87 -9.50 26.76
N PRO A 227 21.08 -10.11 26.78
CA PRO A 227 22.35 -9.39 26.54
C PRO A 227 22.44 -8.58 25.24
N ARG A 228 21.67 -8.94 24.21
CA ARG A 228 21.60 -8.23 22.92
C ARG A 228 20.33 -7.40 22.75
N TRP A 229 19.18 -7.94 23.15
CA TRP A 229 17.87 -7.36 22.82
C TRP A 229 17.24 -6.53 23.95
N GLY A 230 17.92 -6.45 25.10
CA GLY A 230 17.47 -5.71 26.29
C GLY A 230 16.34 -6.41 27.06
N LYS A 231 15.71 -5.67 27.97
CA LYS A 231 14.60 -6.10 28.82
C LYS A 231 13.49 -6.79 28.02
N ILE A 232 13.00 -7.94 28.49
CA ILE A 232 11.85 -8.62 27.89
C ILE A 232 10.59 -7.73 27.95
N GLY A 233 10.25 -7.20 29.12
CA GLY A 233 9.11 -6.30 29.30
C GLY A 233 7.76 -7.02 29.37
N LYS A 234 6.69 -6.35 28.90
CA LYS A 234 5.29 -6.85 28.97
C LYS A 234 4.95 -7.85 27.86
N GLN A 235 5.77 -8.88 27.70
CA GLN A 235 5.59 -9.92 26.70
C GLN A 235 6.30 -11.22 27.09
N LYS A 236 5.80 -12.33 26.57
CA LYS A 236 6.54 -13.59 26.47
C LYS A 236 7.20 -13.65 25.09
N ILE A 237 8.45 -14.09 25.01
CA ILE A 237 9.22 -14.20 23.76
C ILE A 237 9.79 -15.62 23.65
N GLU A 238 9.61 -16.26 22.49
CA GLU A 238 10.23 -17.52 22.10
C GLU A 238 11.05 -17.33 20.83
N ASP A 239 12.26 -17.88 20.82
CA ASP A 239 13.09 -18.02 19.62
C ASP A 239 12.52 -19.17 18.77
N ALA A 240 11.96 -18.82 17.61
CA ALA A 240 11.35 -19.77 16.68
C ALA A 240 12.35 -20.31 15.64
N GLY A 241 13.66 -20.14 15.86
CA GLY A 241 14.74 -20.67 15.05
C GLY A 241 15.10 -19.82 13.82
N PRO A 242 16.22 -20.14 13.14
CA PRO A 242 16.69 -19.39 11.99
C PRO A 242 15.73 -19.49 10.80
N LEU A 243 15.79 -18.48 9.93
CA LEU A 243 15.12 -18.45 8.63
C LEU A 243 16.16 -18.60 7.52
N TYR A 244 16.77 -19.79 7.43
CA TYR A 244 17.74 -20.13 6.40
C TYR A 244 17.05 -20.69 5.13
N PRO A 245 17.72 -20.75 3.97
CA PRO A 245 17.11 -21.07 2.67
C PRO A 245 16.14 -22.23 2.66
N LYS A 246 16.49 -23.35 3.30
CA LYS A 246 15.63 -24.55 3.31
C LYS A 246 14.28 -24.34 4.04
N ARG A 247 14.20 -23.38 4.96
CA ARG A 247 12.94 -22.98 5.60
C ARG A 247 12.19 -21.96 4.75
N MET A 248 12.90 -21.07 4.06
CA MET A 248 12.29 -20.04 3.18
C MET A 248 11.45 -20.64 2.04
N GLU A 249 11.73 -21.87 1.62
CA GLU A 249 10.89 -22.63 0.67
C GLU A 249 9.41 -22.71 1.10
N THR A 250 9.13 -22.85 2.41
CA THR A 250 7.79 -23.15 2.96
C THR A 250 7.39 -22.26 4.15
N VAL A 251 8.17 -21.25 4.52
CA VAL A 251 7.92 -20.42 5.71
C VAL A 251 6.55 -19.71 5.69
N ASP A 252 6.02 -19.38 4.52
CA ASP A 252 4.68 -18.76 4.40
C ASP A 252 3.56 -19.70 4.87
N ASP A 253 3.75 -21.03 4.78
CA ASP A 253 2.84 -22.00 5.40
C ASP A 253 2.84 -21.86 6.94
N GLU A 254 4.02 -21.71 7.57
CA GLU A 254 4.12 -21.49 9.02
C GLU A 254 3.47 -20.17 9.45
N ILE A 255 3.69 -19.11 8.67
CA ILE A 255 3.13 -17.77 8.92
C ILE A 255 1.60 -17.81 8.81
N ARG A 256 1.06 -18.35 7.71
CA ARG A 256 -0.37 -18.51 7.47
C ARG A 256 -1.04 -19.37 8.53
N ASP A 257 -0.45 -20.52 8.87
CA ASP A 257 -1.08 -21.48 9.78
C ASP A 257 -1.12 -20.95 11.22
N ASN A 258 -0.12 -20.14 11.63
CA ASN A 258 -0.19 -19.43 12.92
C ASN A 258 -1.22 -18.29 12.89
N ALA A 259 -1.32 -17.52 11.80
CA ALA A 259 -2.41 -16.54 11.64
C ALA A 259 -3.80 -17.20 11.71
N PHE A 260 -3.96 -18.39 11.14
CA PHE A 260 -5.22 -19.14 11.17
C PHE A 260 -5.59 -19.64 12.57
N LYS A 261 -4.62 -20.04 13.40
CA LYS A 261 -4.84 -20.36 14.83
C LYS A 261 -5.30 -19.13 15.61
N PHE A 262 -4.69 -17.97 15.37
CA PHE A 262 -5.12 -16.70 15.96
C PHE A 262 -6.56 -16.35 15.56
N LEU A 263 -6.92 -16.51 14.29
CA LEU A 263 -8.30 -16.29 13.82
C LEU A 263 -9.31 -17.23 14.49
N ASP A 264 -8.99 -18.51 14.64
CA ASP A 264 -9.85 -19.47 15.36
C ASP A 264 -10.00 -19.08 16.83
N LYS A 265 -8.91 -18.67 17.49
CA LYS A 265 -8.94 -18.18 18.87
C LYS A 265 -9.80 -16.92 19.01
N ALA A 266 -9.62 -15.91 18.17
CA ALA A 266 -10.39 -14.67 18.23
C ALA A 266 -11.90 -14.93 18.06
N LYS A 267 -12.27 -15.83 17.14
CA LYS A 267 -13.65 -16.29 16.96
C LYS A 267 -14.18 -17.05 18.18
N ALA A 268 -13.38 -17.94 18.77
CA ALA A 268 -13.76 -18.69 19.97
C ALA A 268 -13.96 -17.78 21.20
N ASP A 269 -13.11 -16.75 21.35
CA ASP A 269 -13.21 -15.72 22.37
C ASP A 269 -14.35 -14.70 22.09
N GLY A 270 -15.02 -14.79 20.93
CA GLY A 270 -16.11 -13.90 20.53
C GLY A 270 -15.71 -12.45 20.22
N LYS A 271 -14.43 -12.19 19.99
CA LYS A 271 -13.87 -10.85 19.73
C LYS A 271 -13.88 -10.50 18.23
N PRO A 272 -14.04 -9.22 17.86
CA PRO A 272 -13.60 -8.76 16.55
C PRO A 272 -12.06 -8.86 16.47
N PHE A 273 -11.50 -9.05 15.29
CA PHE A 273 -10.05 -9.19 15.13
C PHE A 273 -9.45 -8.19 14.13
N PHE A 274 -8.21 -7.79 14.42
CA PHE A 274 -7.29 -7.12 13.49
C PHE A 274 -6.14 -8.07 13.21
N LEU A 275 -6.05 -8.55 11.97
CA LEU A 275 -4.97 -9.39 11.47
C LEU A 275 -4.13 -8.59 10.48
N TRP A 276 -2.83 -8.42 10.77
CA TRP A 276 -1.83 -7.94 9.82
C TRP A 276 -0.95 -9.10 9.37
N LEU A 277 -1.23 -9.62 8.17
CA LEU A 277 -0.55 -10.77 7.58
C LEU A 277 0.45 -10.28 6.53
N ASN A 278 1.72 -10.59 6.74
CA ASN A 278 2.86 -10.07 5.99
C ASN A 278 3.72 -11.24 5.46
N PRO A 279 3.24 -12.01 4.46
CA PRO A 279 3.98 -13.14 3.90
C PRO A 279 5.34 -12.71 3.32
N THR A 280 6.25 -13.67 3.12
CA THR A 280 7.60 -13.39 2.60
C THR A 280 7.60 -13.03 1.11
N ARG A 281 6.64 -13.56 0.35
CA ARG A 281 6.48 -13.26 -1.08
C ARG A 281 6.00 -11.82 -1.28
N MET A 282 6.68 -10.94 -2.03
CA MET A 282 7.73 -11.17 -3.04
C MET A 282 9.02 -10.39 -2.79
N HIS A 283 9.49 -10.32 -1.55
CA HIS A 283 10.84 -9.80 -1.31
C HIS A 283 11.88 -10.68 -2.00
N VAL A 284 12.90 -10.04 -2.56
CA VAL A 284 14.00 -10.73 -3.24
C VAL A 284 14.83 -11.61 -2.31
N VAL A 285 15.58 -12.52 -2.95
CA VAL A 285 16.09 -13.77 -2.37
C VAL A 285 14.95 -14.75 -2.11
N THR A 286 14.13 -14.93 -3.14
CA THR A 286 13.04 -15.90 -3.15
C THR A 286 13.59 -17.33 -3.18
N HIS A 287 13.11 -18.19 -2.28
CA HIS A 287 13.29 -19.64 -2.36
C HIS A 287 11.91 -20.29 -2.47
N LEU A 288 11.64 -21.02 -3.55
CA LEU A 288 10.34 -21.64 -3.80
C LEU A 288 10.32 -23.11 -3.33
N SER A 289 9.18 -23.55 -2.80
CA SER A 289 8.92 -24.99 -2.65
C SER A 289 8.75 -25.65 -4.02
N GLU A 290 8.94 -26.98 -4.08
CA GLU A 290 8.83 -27.78 -5.29
C GLU A 290 7.51 -27.55 -6.06
N LYS A 291 6.40 -27.28 -5.35
CA LYS A 291 5.09 -26.93 -5.93
C LYS A 291 5.17 -25.71 -6.85
N TYR A 292 5.83 -24.63 -6.41
CA TYR A 292 5.88 -23.37 -7.16
C TYR A 292 7.08 -23.33 -8.10
N GLU A 293 8.21 -23.93 -7.71
CA GLU A 293 9.39 -24.07 -8.58
C GLU A 293 9.04 -24.84 -9.87
N SER A 294 8.24 -25.92 -9.76
CA SER A 294 7.76 -26.70 -10.92
C SER A 294 6.72 -25.98 -11.78
N MET A 295 6.16 -24.84 -11.35
CA MET A 295 5.32 -24.02 -12.23
C MET A 295 6.15 -23.30 -13.31
N ARG A 296 7.46 -23.12 -13.12
CA ARG A 296 8.32 -22.47 -14.12
C ARG A 296 8.75 -23.49 -15.17
N ASN A 297 8.44 -23.23 -16.44
CA ASN A 297 8.76 -24.15 -17.52
C ASN A 297 8.99 -23.42 -18.86
N SER A 298 9.42 -24.15 -19.87
CA SER A 298 9.69 -23.62 -21.21
C SER A 298 8.45 -23.18 -22.00
N GLU A 299 7.24 -23.54 -21.57
CA GLU A 299 6.00 -23.18 -22.26
C GLU A 299 5.44 -21.83 -21.78
N ASN A 300 5.54 -21.54 -20.47
CA ASN A 300 5.11 -20.26 -19.90
C ASN A 300 6.22 -19.22 -19.75
N GLY A 301 7.49 -19.64 -19.72
CA GLY A 301 8.64 -18.75 -19.55
C GLY A 301 8.66 -18.00 -18.21
N TRP A 302 7.95 -18.50 -17.19
CA TRP A 302 7.86 -17.86 -15.88
C TRP A 302 9.21 -17.80 -15.16
N SER A 303 9.52 -16.63 -14.61
CA SER A 303 10.67 -16.46 -13.72
C SER A 303 10.30 -16.85 -12.28
N ILE A 304 11.24 -16.66 -11.35
CA ILE A 304 10.99 -16.89 -9.92
C ILE A 304 9.88 -15.98 -9.37
N GLN A 305 9.72 -14.78 -9.94
CA GLN A 305 8.69 -13.82 -9.56
C GLN A 305 7.28 -14.32 -9.91
N GLU A 306 7.00 -14.72 -11.16
CA GLU A 306 5.66 -15.19 -11.53
C GLU A 306 5.20 -16.40 -10.70
N ALA A 307 6.13 -17.31 -10.38
CA ALA A 307 5.85 -18.48 -9.55
C ALA A 307 5.66 -18.12 -8.06
N GLY A 308 6.41 -17.15 -7.53
CA GLY A 308 6.22 -16.65 -6.17
C GLY A 308 4.94 -15.82 -6.00
N MET A 309 4.55 -15.02 -7.01
CA MET A 309 3.23 -14.36 -7.02
C MET A 309 2.08 -15.37 -6.98
N ALA A 310 2.23 -16.52 -7.64
CA ALA A 310 1.25 -17.60 -7.55
C ALA A 310 1.18 -18.21 -6.14
N GLN A 311 2.29 -18.28 -5.40
CA GLN A 311 2.29 -18.66 -3.98
C GLN A 311 1.52 -17.65 -3.12
N LEU A 312 1.83 -16.36 -3.25
CA LEU A 312 1.15 -15.29 -2.50
C LEU A 312 -0.36 -15.26 -2.80
N ASP A 313 -0.74 -15.44 -4.06
CA ASP A 313 -2.14 -15.47 -4.48
C ASP A 313 -2.89 -16.68 -3.91
N ASP A 314 -2.25 -17.86 -3.88
CA ASP A 314 -2.81 -19.05 -3.22
C ASP A 314 -3.02 -18.82 -1.70
N ASP A 315 -2.08 -18.18 -1.01
CA ASP A 315 -2.22 -17.85 0.42
C ASP A 315 -3.34 -16.83 0.69
N VAL A 316 -3.52 -15.84 -0.19
CA VAL A 316 -4.70 -14.95 -0.17
C VAL A 316 -5.99 -15.73 -0.41
N GLY A 317 -5.99 -16.68 -1.35
CA GLY A 317 -7.12 -17.57 -1.60
C GLY A 317 -7.51 -18.42 -0.39
N LEU A 318 -6.50 -18.99 0.29
CA LEU A 318 -6.66 -19.77 1.52
C LEU A 318 -7.21 -18.91 2.68
N LEU A 319 -6.72 -17.67 2.83
CA LEU A 319 -7.23 -16.72 3.82
C LEU A 319 -8.70 -16.35 3.56
N MET A 320 -9.06 -16.02 2.32
CA MET A 320 -10.45 -15.74 1.94
C MET A 320 -11.35 -16.95 2.19
N LYS A 321 -10.87 -18.17 1.91
CA LYS A 321 -11.57 -19.41 2.22
C LYS A 321 -11.75 -19.59 3.74
N LYS A 322 -10.71 -19.35 4.54
CA LYS A 322 -10.74 -19.44 6.01
C LYS A 322 -11.80 -18.52 6.62
N LEU A 323 -11.87 -17.26 6.19
CA LEU A 323 -12.88 -16.29 6.65
C LEU A 323 -14.31 -16.74 6.31
N LYS A 324 -14.51 -17.35 5.13
CA LYS A 324 -15.79 -17.91 4.70
C LYS A 324 -16.18 -19.17 5.48
N ASP A 325 -15.27 -20.12 5.67
CA ASP A 325 -15.49 -21.34 6.46
C ASP A 325 -15.77 -20.99 7.94
N MET A 326 -15.15 -19.92 8.44
CA MET A 326 -15.44 -19.35 9.76
C MET A 326 -16.81 -18.64 9.84
N GLY A 327 -17.47 -18.34 8.72
CA GLY A 327 -18.75 -17.62 8.68
C GLY A 327 -18.65 -16.16 9.10
N VAL A 328 -17.48 -15.53 8.93
CA VAL A 328 -17.22 -14.12 9.31
C VAL A 328 -16.98 -13.19 8.11
N ASP A 329 -16.90 -13.76 6.90
CA ASP A 329 -16.64 -13.05 5.64
C ASP A 329 -17.54 -11.82 5.41
N ASP A 330 -18.86 -11.97 5.63
CA ASP A 330 -19.86 -10.91 5.44
C ASP A 330 -19.65 -9.67 6.35
N ASN A 331 -18.86 -9.77 7.43
CA ASN A 331 -18.51 -8.66 8.33
C ASN A 331 -16.98 -8.50 8.50
N THR A 332 -16.21 -8.81 7.45
CA THR A 332 -14.76 -8.63 7.45
C THR A 332 -14.35 -7.66 6.34
N MET A 333 -13.58 -6.64 6.69
CA MET A 333 -12.79 -5.83 5.76
C MET A 333 -11.52 -6.61 5.42
N VAL A 334 -11.29 -6.89 4.15
CA VAL A 334 -10.04 -7.48 3.65
C VAL A 334 -9.35 -6.49 2.73
N VAL A 335 -8.13 -6.12 3.09
CA VAL A 335 -7.24 -5.27 2.29
C VAL A 335 -6.06 -6.10 1.79
N PHE A 336 -5.67 -5.91 0.53
CA PHE A 336 -4.36 -6.30 0.02
C PHE A 336 -3.60 -5.04 -0.41
N THR A 337 -2.33 -4.93 -0.03
CA THR A 337 -1.40 -3.86 -0.43
C THR A 337 0.05 -4.38 -0.37
N THR A 338 1.03 -3.54 -0.68
CA THR A 338 2.45 -3.72 -0.30
C THR A 338 2.94 -2.44 0.40
N ASP A 339 4.16 -2.48 0.91
CA ASP A 339 4.85 -1.40 1.65
C ASP A 339 5.62 -0.39 0.77
N ASN A 340 6.17 -0.83 -0.37
CA ASN A 340 6.81 0.03 -1.37
C ASN A 340 6.66 -0.52 -2.78
N GLY A 341 7.05 0.27 -3.79
CA GLY A 341 7.08 -0.14 -5.18
C GLY A 341 8.10 -1.25 -5.50
N ALA A 342 8.07 -1.76 -6.73
CA ALA A 342 8.88 -2.89 -7.16
C ALA A 342 10.39 -2.68 -6.99
N GLU A 343 11.11 -3.72 -6.56
CA GLU A 343 12.57 -3.75 -6.59
C GLU A 343 13.08 -4.09 -8.01
N ASN A 344 12.70 -3.27 -8.99
CA ASN A 344 12.97 -3.54 -10.40
C ASN A 344 14.45 -3.56 -10.80
N PHE A 345 15.36 -3.11 -9.94
CA PHE A 345 16.81 -3.23 -10.14
C PHE A 345 17.37 -4.62 -9.80
N THR A 346 16.58 -5.51 -9.17
CA THR A 346 16.87 -6.95 -9.00
C THR A 346 15.94 -7.84 -9.83
N TRP A 347 15.36 -7.30 -10.92
CA TRP A 347 14.64 -8.08 -11.92
C TRP A 347 15.54 -9.24 -12.46
N PRO A 348 15.01 -10.48 -12.58
CA PRO A 348 13.59 -10.84 -12.57
C PRO A 348 12.92 -11.01 -11.19
N ASP A 349 13.67 -11.23 -10.11
CA ASP A 349 13.09 -11.56 -8.78
C ASP A 349 12.24 -10.38 -8.24
N GLY A 350 12.81 -9.18 -8.18
CA GLY A 350 12.16 -7.97 -7.63
C GLY A 350 10.99 -7.38 -8.43
N GLY A 351 10.48 -8.07 -9.46
CA GLY A 351 9.30 -7.64 -10.21
C GLY A 351 9.54 -6.41 -11.08
N ASN A 352 8.46 -5.72 -11.46
CA ASN A 352 8.55 -4.55 -12.34
C ASN A 352 7.32 -3.64 -12.26
N THR A 353 7.47 -2.39 -12.70
CA THR A 353 6.41 -1.38 -12.74
C THR A 353 6.52 -0.51 -14.01
N PRO A 354 5.40 -0.12 -14.65
CA PRO A 354 5.43 0.78 -15.81
C PRO A 354 5.65 2.24 -15.41
N PHE A 355 5.46 2.58 -14.13
CA PHE A 355 5.78 3.88 -13.55
C PHE A 355 7.30 4.11 -13.53
N ALA A 356 7.76 5.35 -13.65
CA ALA A 356 9.18 5.66 -13.57
C ALA A 356 9.76 5.29 -12.20
N GLY A 357 11.04 4.90 -12.17
CA GLY A 357 11.72 4.51 -10.93
C GLY A 357 11.27 3.15 -10.39
N GLY A 358 11.39 2.99 -9.07
CA GLY A 358 11.18 1.74 -8.32
C GLY A 358 11.42 1.97 -6.83
N LYS A 359 11.52 0.88 -6.04
CA LYS A 359 11.90 0.90 -4.62
C LYS A 359 13.06 1.89 -4.36
N GLY A 360 12.92 2.70 -3.31
CA GLY A 360 13.87 3.72 -2.89
C GLY A 360 13.87 5.04 -3.67
N THR A 361 12.94 5.24 -4.62
CA THR A 361 12.88 6.47 -5.43
C THR A 361 11.64 7.33 -5.17
N ALA A 362 11.77 8.66 -5.31
CA ALA A 362 10.66 9.62 -5.21
C ALA A 362 9.74 9.65 -6.46
N LEU A 363 9.96 8.74 -7.40
CA LEU A 363 9.15 8.58 -8.61
C LEU A 363 7.90 7.74 -8.30
N GLU A 364 6.91 7.77 -9.19
CA GLU A 364 5.66 7.02 -9.04
C GLU A 364 5.92 5.53 -8.82
N GLY A 365 6.92 4.95 -9.47
CA GLY A 365 7.28 3.53 -9.33
C GLY A 365 7.84 3.14 -7.97
N GLY A 366 8.24 4.10 -7.12
CA GLY A 366 8.66 3.84 -5.75
C GLY A 366 7.53 3.89 -4.72
N PHE A 367 6.52 4.74 -4.93
CA PHE A 367 5.44 4.99 -3.97
C PHE A 367 4.07 4.44 -4.38
N ARG A 368 3.79 4.35 -5.69
CA ARG A 368 2.47 3.99 -6.21
C ARG A 368 2.37 2.48 -6.39
N VAL A 369 1.57 1.86 -5.55
CA VAL A 369 1.53 0.40 -5.37
C VAL A 369 0.10 -0.14 -5.54
N PRO A 370 -0.10 -1.46 -5.75
CA PRO A 370 -1.45 -1.99 -5.88
C PRO A 370 -2.14 -2.00 -4.52
N ALA A 371 -3.43 -1.66 -4.48
CA ALA A 371 -4.27 -1.80 -3.30
C ALA A 371 -5.69 -2.26 -3.68
N LEU A 372 -6.17 -3.27 -2.97
CA LEU A 372 -7.49 -3.87 -3.11
C LEU A 372 -8.21 -3.83 -1.75
N LEU A 373 -9.50 -3.54 -1.74
CA LEU A 373 -10.33 -3.54 -0.54
C LEU A 373 -11.67 -4.24 -0.81
N ARG A 374 -12.03 -5.22 0.02
CA ARG A 374 -13.35 -5.87 0.01
C ARG A 374 -14.01 -5.74 1.38
N TRP A 375 -15.27 -5.32 1.39
CA TRP A 375 -16.13 -5.32 2.59
C TRP A 375 -17.59 -5.52 2.16
N PRO A 376 -18.13 -6.75 2.24
CA PRO A 376 -19.46 -7.07 1.71
C PRO A 376 -20.57 -6.15 2.23
N GLY A 377 -21.43 -5.69 1.32
CA GLY A 377 -22.55 -4.80 1.64
C GLY A 377 -22.17 -3.38 2.11
N LYS A 378 -20.89 -3.00 2.07
CA LYS A 378 -20.38 -1.68 2.48
C LYS A 378 -19.53 -1.02 1.39
N VAL A 379 -18.58 -1.76 0.82
CA VAL A 379 -17.74 -1.33 -0.30
C VAL A 379 -18.42 -1.74 -1.62
N PRO A 380 -18.55 -0.83 -2.62
CA PRO A 380 -19.08 -1.20 -3.93
C PRO A 380 -18.16 -2.19 -4.65
N ALA A 381 -18.70 -3.35 -5.05
CA ALA A 381 -17.98 -4.39 -5.78
C ALA A 381 -17.67 -3.97 -7.23
N GLY A 382 -16.54 -4.44 -7.75
CA GLY A 382 -16.03 -4.12 -9.10
C GLY A 382 -15.61 -2.66 -9.30
N LYS A 383 -15.51 -1.85 -8.23
CA LYS A 383 -15.22 -0.41 -8.35
C LYS A 383 -13.74 -0.16 -8.61
N VAL A 384 -13.43 0.62 -9.64
CA VAL A 384 -12.12 1.26 -9.78
C VAL A 384 -12.18 2.62 -9.08
N GLU A 385 -11.23 2.89 -8.19
CA GLU A 385 -11.13 4.14 -7.45
C GLU A 385 -9.89 4.94 -7.87
N ASN A 386 -10.09 6.22 -8.16
CA ASN A 386 -9.04 7.14 -8.63
C ASN A 386 -8.75 8.27 -7.62
N GLY A 387 -9.53 8.40 -6.55
CA GLY A 387 -9.22 9.28 -5.42
C GLY A 387 -7.91 8.89 -4.76
N ILE A 388 -7.13 9.90 -4.33
CA ILE A 388 -5.82 9.68 -3.71
C ILE A 388 -6.03 8.99 -2.35
N PHE A 389 -5.29 7.91 -2.10
CA PHE A 389 -5.30 7.17 -0.85
C PHE A 389 -3.86 6.91 -0.44
N SER A 390 -3.51 7.00 0.84
CA SER A 390 -2.19 6.62 1.36
C SER A 390 -2.26 5.50 2.39
N GLY A 391 -1.16 4.76 2.59
CA GLY A 391 -1.01 3.85 3.73
C GLY A 391 -1.37 4.50 5.07
N LEU A 392 -1.08 5.80 5.22
CA LEU A 392 -1.43 6.65 6.37
C LEU A 392 -2.93 6.60 6.71
N ASP A 393 -3.77 6.58 5.68
CA ASP A 393 -5.22 6.74 5.81
C ASP A 393 -5.88 5.52 6.46
N TRP A 394 -5.23 4.35 6.43
CA TRP A 394 -5.79 3.13 7.02
C TRP A 394 -5.98 3.25 8.53
N PHE A 395 -5.12 3.97 9.24
CA PHE A 395 -5.24 4.12 10.69
C PHE A 395 -6.56 4.78 11.11
N PRO A 396 -6.86 6.03 10.74
CA PRO A 396 -8.13 6.66 11.09
C PRO A 396 -9.31 5.94 10.42
N THR A 397 -9.17 5.40 9.20
CA THR A 397 -10.26 4.70 8.50
C THR A 397 -10.69 3.43 9.24
N PHE A 398 -9.74 2.58 9.68
CA PHE A 398 -10.06 1.36 10.43
C PHE A 398 -10.63 1.67 11.81
N VAL A 399 -10.09 2.68 12.51
CA VAL A 399 -10.60 3.07 13.83
C VAL A 399 -11.99 3.73 13.73
N ALA A 400 -12.27 4.49 12.65
CA ALA A 400 -13.59 5.00 12.34
C ALA A 400 -14.59 3.87 12.02
N ALA A 401 -14.20 2.90 11.19
CA ALA A 401 -15.01 1.72 10.89
C ALA A 401 -15.28 0.84 12.13
N ALA A 402 -14.33 0.79 13.08
CA ALA A 402 -14.49 0.16 14.39
C ALA A 402 -15.37 0.96 15.38
N GLY A 403 -15.73 2.21 15.05
CA GLY A 403 -16.69 3.02 15.80
C GLY A 403 -16.15 4.30 16.44
N ASN A 404 -14.89 4.69 16.22
CA ASN A 404 -14.33 5.96 16.70
C ASN A 404 -13.80 6.86 15.56
N PRO A 405 -14.65 7.67 14.91
CA PRO A 405 -14.22 8.59 13.86
C PRO A 405 -13.43 9.80 14.36
N ASN A 406 -13.27 9.99 15.68
CA ASN A 406 -12.63 11.16 16.27
C ASN A 406 -11.15 10.95 16.64
N ILE A 407 -10.59 9.75 16.39
CA ILE A 407 -9.27 9.36 16.92
C ILE A 407 -8.14 10.36 16.63
N THR A 408 -8.09 10.94 15.43
CA THR A 408 -7.10 11.97 15.06
C THR A 408 -7.20 13.20 15.97
N ALA A 409 -8.42 13.71 16.18
CA ALA A 409 -8.66 14.88 17.03
C ALA A 409 -8.44 14.60 18.54
N GLU A 410 -8.54 13.33 18.97
CA GLU A 410 -8.19 12.89 20.32
C GLU A 410 -6.67 12.80 20.51
N LEU A 411 -5.95 12.21 19.55
CA LEU A 411 -4.49 12.05 19.60
C LEU A 411 -3.76 13.40 19.53
N LEU A 412 -4.23 14.36 18.74
CA LEU A 412 -3.68 15.73 18.72
C LEU A 412 -3.76 16.40 20.10
N LYS A 413 -4.84 16.17 20.84
CA LYS A 413 -5.05 16.72 22.20
C LYS A 413 -4.28 15.97 23.28
N GLY A 414 -3.88 14.73 23.01
CA GLY A 414 -3.38 13.77 23.98
C GLY A 414 -4.49 12.82 24.44
N LYS A 415 -4.31 11.52 24.21
CA LYS A 415 -5.24 10.46 24.61
C LYS A 415 -4.52 9.40 25.45
N GLN A 416 -5.16 8.98 26.54
CA GLN A 416 -4.73 7.82 27.33
C GLN A 416 -5.19 6.52 26.65
N ILE A 417 -4.26 5.63 26.33
CA ILE A 417 -4.54 4.30 25.74
C ILE A 417 -3.58 3.30 26.40
N GLY A 418 -4.08 2.16 26.89
CA GLY A 418 -3.24 1.11 27.48
C GLY A 418 -2.44 1.50 28.74
N GLY A 419 -2.76 2.64 29.37
CA GLY A 419 -1.99 3.21 30.49
C GLY A 419 -0.87 4.17 30.07
N GLN A 420 -0.77 4.52 28.78
CA GLN A 420 0.18 5.48 28.24
C GLN A 420 -0.53 6.68 27.61
N ASN A 421 0.10 7.86 27.70
CA ASN A 421 -0.36 9.07 27.00
C ASN A 421 0.22 9.12 25.59
N TYR A 422 -0.64 9.14 24.58
CA TYR A 422 -0.25 9.36 23.18
C TYR A 422 -0.67 10.77 22.76
N LYS A 423 0.30 11.61 22.39
CA LYS A 423 0.05 12.92 21.79
C LYS A 423 0.83 13.04 20.48
N VAL A 424 0.16 12.76 19.37
CA VAL A 424 0.77 12.63 18.03
C VAL A 424 -0.10 13.31 16.97
N HIS A 425 0.48 13.55 15.80
CA HIS A 425 -0.22 14.09 14.64
C HIS A 425 -0.31 13.00 13.56
N LEU A 426 -1.48 12.34 13.47
CA LEU A 426 -1.74 11.45 12.34
C LEU A 426 -1.79 12.27 11.06
N ASP A 427 -1.04 11.83 10.04
CA ASP A 427 -1.02 12.42 8.71
C ASP A 427 -2.00 11.70 7.76
N GLY A 428 -2.71 10.69 8.26
CA GLY A 428 -3.81 9.99 7.59
C GLY A 428 -5.18 10.65 7.78
N TYR A 429 -6.06 10.45 6.80
CA TYR A 429 -7.46 10.89 6.83
C TYR A 429 -8.43 9.71 6.93
N ASP A 430 -9.59 9.91 7.57
CA ASP A 430 -10.68 8.92 7.53
C ASP A 430 -11.31 8.86 6.13
N GLN A 431 -11.05 7.77 5.43
CA GLN A 431 -11.54 7.49 4.08
C GLN A 431 -12.85 6.68 4.09
N THR A 432 -13.53 6.53 5.23
CA THR A 432 -14.80 5.76 5.35
C THR A 432 -15.87 6.24 4.35
N ALA A 433 -15.92 7.56 4.08
CA ALA A 433 -16.81 8.14 3.07
C ALA A 433 -16.47 7.68 1.64
N LEU A 434 -15.18 7.68 1.27
CA LEU A 434 -14.67 7.23 -0.03
C LEU A 434 -14.95 5.74 -0.25
N ILE A 435 -14.52 4.89 0.69
CA ILE A 435 -14.58 3.43 0.53
C ILE A 435 -16.02 2.91 0.53
N THR A 436 -16.95 3.59 1.22
CA THR A 436 -18.38 3.26 1.17
C THR A 436 -19.15 3.95 0.03
N GLY A 437 -18.46 4.68 -0.86
CA GLY A 437 -19.07 5.33 -2.03
C GLY A 437 -19.97 6.53 -1.69
N LYS A 438 -19.78 7.15 -0.53
CA LYS A 438 -20.60 8.27 -0.02
C LYS A 438 -19.96 9.64 -0.19
N GLY A 439 -18.69 9.70 -0.57
CA GLY A 439 -17.96 10.95 -0.80
C GLY A 439 -16.71 10.74 -1.66
N PRO A 440 -16.00 11.83 -2.02
CA PRO A 440 -14.67 11.78 -2.61
C PRO A 440 -13.62 11.37 -1.56
N SER A 441 -12.35 11.32 -1.97
CA SER A 441 -11.24 11.19 -1.02
C SER A 441 -11.18 12.41 -0.10
N ALA A 442 -10.81 12.19 1.16
CA ALA A 442 -10.47 13.26 2.08
C ALA A 442 -9.03 13.80 1.87
N ARG A 443 -8.19 13.05 1.14
CA ARG A 443 -6.80 13.37 0.82
C ARG A 443 -6.69 14.06 -0.54
N HIS A 444 -5.94 15.15 -0.61
CA HIS A 444 -5.61 15.83 -1.87
C HIS A 444 -4.10 15.85 -2.14
N GLU A 445 -3.29 15.36 -1.21
CA GLU A 445 -1.84 15.53 -1.19
C GLU A 445 -1.10 14.23 -0.82
N VAL A 446 0.14 14.10 -1.32
CA VAL A 446 1.08 13.02 -0.97
C VAL A 446 2.47 13.62 -0.81
N LEU A 447 3.15 13.30 0.28
CA LEU A 447 4.48 13.78 0.62
C LEU A 447 5.49 12.66 0.39
N TYR A 448 6.44 12.84 -0.53
CA TYR A 448 7.36 11.79 -0.94
C TYR A 448 8.69 11.95 -0.20
N PHE A 449 8.87 11.21 0.88
CA PHE A 449 10.12 11.18 1.63
C PHE A 449 11.02 10.03 1.15
N THR A 450 12.17 10.35 0.55
CA THR A 450 13.24 9.36 0.34
C THR A 450 14.27 9.53 1.44
N GLU A 451 14.37 8.53 2.32
CA GLU A 451 15.02 8.67 3.62
C GLU A 451 14.50 9.89 4.38
N GLY A 452 15.38 10.69 4.97
CA GLY A 452 15.00 11.92 5.68
C GLY A 452 14.67 13.13 4.77
N THR A 453 14.67 12.98 3.44
CA THR A 453 14.54 14.10 2.50
C THR A 453 13.15 14.17 1.88
N LEU A 454 12.47 15.32 1.99
CA LEU A 454 11.27 15.61 1.22
C LEU A 454 11.65 15.85 -0.24
N SER A 455 11.43 14.83 -1.07
CA SER A 455 11.92 14.76 -2.45
C SER A 455 10.87 15.10 -3.49
N ALA A 456 9.59 14.93 -3.18
CA ALA A 456 8.49 15.46 -3.97
C ALA A 456 7.23 15.71 -3.12
N VAL A 457 6.30 16.48 -3.67
CA VAL A 457 4.92 16.61 -3.18
C VAL A 457 3.97 16.43 -4.35
N ARG A 458 2.90 15.65 -4.19
CA ARG A 458 1.74 15.62 -5.11
C ARG A 458 0.63 16.45 -4.48
N ILE A 459 -0.05 17.25 -5.29
CA ILE A 459 -1.28 17.99 -4.96
C ILE A 459 -2.25 17.75 -6.13
N ASP A 460 -3.39 17.12 -5.85
CA ASP A 460 -4.39 16.67 -6.82
C ASP A 460 -3.77 15.88 -7.98
N ASP A 461 -3.73 16.45 -9.18
CA ASP A 461 -3.14 15.80 -10.37
C ASP A 461 -1.67 16.20 -10.62
N TYR A 462 -1.08 17.07 -9.80
CA TYR A 462 0.24 17.67 -10.05
C TYR A 462 1.28 17.24 -9.03
N LYS A 463 2.45 16.78 -9.51
CA LYS A 463 3.60 16.39 -8.69
C LYS A 463 4.76 17.34 -8.92
N TYR A 464 5.32 17.87 -7.83
CA TYR A 464 6.45 18.80 -7.78
C TYR A 464 7.63 18.05 -7.16
N ARG A 465 8.70 17.81 -7.93
CA ARG A 465 9.84 16.99 -7.50
C ARG A 465 11.10 17.86 -7.34
N PHE A 466 11.65 17.85 -6.13
CA PHE A 466 12.80 18.68 -5.69
C PHE A 466 14.14 17.97 -5.78
N THR A 467 14.13 16.64 -5.90
CA THR A 467 15.32 15.83 -6.16
C THR A 467 15.07 14.83 -7.28
N ASP A 468 16.05 14.66 -8.16
CA ASP A 468 16.07 13.60 -9.17
C ASP A 468 16.97 12.44 -8.72
N GLN A 469 16.70 11.23 -9.24
CA GLN A 469 17.44 10.00 -8.97
C GLN A 469 17.62 9.25 -10.31
N PRO A 470 18.41 9.79 -11.26
CA PRO A 470 18.49 9.25 -12.62
C PRO A 470 19.13 7.85 -12.69
N GLY A 471 19.87 7.43 -11.67
CA GLY A 471 20.40 6.08 -11.52
C GLY A 471 19.53 5.14 -10.67
N GLY A 472 18.29 5.52 -10.35
CA GLY A 472 17.47 4.80 -9.37
C GLY A 472 18.01 4.95 -7.95
N TRP A 473 17.59 4.05 -7.05
CA TRP A 473 17.98 4.09 -5.62
C TRP A 473 19.47 3.81 -5.38
N LEU A 474 20.08 2.94 -6.21
CA LEU A 474 21.53 2.66 -6.17
C LEU A 474 22.38 3.79 -6.79
N GLY A 475 21.74 4.81 -7.38
CA GLY A 475 22.38 5.97 -7.98
C GLY A 475 22.49 7.16 -7.01
N GLY A 476 23.06 8.26 -7.52
CA GLY A 476 23.11 9.52 -6.77
C GLY A 476 21.80 10.29 -6.80
N THR A 477 21.41 10.87 -5.66
CA THR A 477 20.33 11.86 -5.56
C THR A 477 20.84 13.25 -5.96
N ILE A 478 20.16 13.89 -6.90
CA ILE A 478 20.50 15.20 -7.47
C ILE A 478 19.46 16.21 -7.00
N LYS A 479 19.88 17.26 -6.28
CA LYS A 479 19.00 18.41 -6.02
C LYS A 479 18.76 19.18 -7.33
N VAL A 480 17.51 19.53 -7.63
CA VAL A 480 17.19 20.44 -8.74
C VAL A 480 16.94 21.87 -8.21
N ASP A 481 17.43 22.87 -8.94
CA ASP A 481 17.21 24.29 -8.60
C ASP A 481 15.76 24.74 -8.91
N TRP A 482 15.13 24.06 -9.87
CA TRP A 482 13.74 24.27 -10.29
C TRP A 482 12.98 22.96 -10.12
N PRO A 483 11.87 22.90 -9.37
CA PRO A 483 11.18 21.64 -9.15
C PRO A 483 10.57 21.12 -10.47
N ILE A 484 10.76 19.83 -10.72
CA ILE A 484 10.22 19.16 -11.91
C ILE A 484 8.71 18.98 -11.70
N LEU A 485 7.91 19.53 -12.61
CA LEU A 485 6.45 19.53 -12.55
C LEU A 485 5.87 18.48 -13.51
N THR A 486 5.20 17.45 -12.98
CA THR A 486 4.48 16.45 -13.76
C THR A 486 2.98 16.52 -13.48
N ASN A 487 2.14 16.46 -14.52
CA ASN A 487 0.71 16.15 -14.33
C ASN A 487 0.52 14.62 -14.42
N ILE A 488 0.20 14.00 -13.28
CA ILE A 488 0.10 12.54 -13.08
C ILE A 488 -1.13 11.91 -13.77
N ARG A 489 -2.09 12.70 -14.28
CA ARG A 489 -3.19 12.19 -15.12
C ARG A 489 -2.85 12.19 -16.60
N LEU A 490 -2.10 13.20 -17.06
CA LEU A 490 -1.67 13.32 -18.45
C LEU A 490 -0.39 12.51 -18.74
N ASP A 491 0.48 12.38 -17.74
CA ASP A 491 1.72 11.62 -17.77
C ASP A 491 1.88 10.79 -16.48
N PRO A 492 1.07 9.73 -16.31
CA PRO A 492 1.11 8.88 -15.11
C PRO A 492 2.45 8.16 -14.92
N PHE A 493 3.27 8.05 -15.97
CA PHE A 493 4.55 7.36 -15.95
C PHE A 493 5.77 8.29 -15.83
N GLU A 494 5.57 9.61 -15.66
CA GLU A 494 6.62 10.65 -15.54
C GLU A 494 7.60 10.72 -16.74
N ARG A 495 7.13 10.40 -17.96
CA ARG A 495 7.95 10.30 -19.19
C ARG A 495 7.96 11.56 -20.06
N MET A 496 7.13 12.56 -19.80
CA MET A 496 6.86 13.69 -20.72
C MET A 496 7.48 15.02 -20.27
N ASN A 497 8.43 14.98 -19.33
CA ASN A 497 9.25 16.09 -18.85
C ASN A 497 10.17 16.68 -19.95
N LEU A 498 11.13 17.56 -19.59
CA LEU A 498 12.13 18.04 -20.55
C LEU A 498 12.93 16.86 -21.16
N PRO A 499 13.25 16.89 -22.48
CA PRO A 499 13.98 15.81 -23.15
C PRO A 499 15.34 15.50 -22.50
N ASN A 500 15.56 14.22 -22.17
CA ASN A 500 16.80 13.73 -21.54
C ASN A 500 17.48 12.60 -22.34
N GLY A 501 17.11 12.42 -23.60
CA GLY A 501 17.65 11.41 -24.52
C GLY A 501 16.93 10.06 -24.49
N ALA A 502 16.34 9.67 -23.36
CA ALA A 502 15.52 8.45 -23.24
C ALA A 502 14.01 8.75 -23.17
N ASN A 503 13.64 9.88 -22.56
CA ASN A 503 12.28 10.34 -22.35
C ASN A 503 12.17 11.85 -22.62
N GLY A 504 10.95 12.37 -22.52
CA GLY A 504 10.61 13.79 -22.52
C GLY A 504 9.92 14.29 -23.79
N SER A 505 9.37 15.50 -23.72
CA SER A 505 8.59 16.14 -24.77
C SER A 505 9.15 17.51 -25.16
N LEU A 506 9.36 17.73 -26.46
CA LEU A 506 9.72 19.04 -27.00
C LEU A 506 8.65 20.12 -26.73
N ALA A 507 7.39 19.71 -26.51
CA ALA A 507 6.30 20.61 -26.19
C ALA A 507 6.15 20.90 -24.67
N PHE A 508 6.89 20.20 -23.80
CA PHE A 508 6.79 20.35 -22.34
C PHE A 508 6.95 21.81 -21.90
N TYR A 509 7.96 22.51 -22.42
CA TYR A 509 8.23 23.89 -22.02
C TYR A 509 7.09 24.85 -22.37
N ASN A 510 6.43 24.66 -23.53
CA ASN A 510 5.28 25.46 -23.95
C ASN A 510 4.08 25.27 -23.01
N TRP A 511 3.92 24.09 -22.41
CA TRP A 511 2.91 23.84 -21.40
C TRP A 511 3.33 24.42 -20.04
N PHE A 512 4.52 24.04 -19.56
CA PHE A 512 5.09 24.42 -18.26
C PHE A 512 5.10 25.95 -18.04
N ALA A 513 5.39 26.73 -19.07
CA ALA A 513 5.42 28.20 -19.01
C ALA A 513 4.11 28.83 -18.50
N TYR A 514 2.96 28.14 -18.62
CA TYR A 514 1.64 28.61 -18.16
C TYR A 514 1.20 28.02 -16.81
N GLU A 515 1.99 27.14 -16.20
CA GLU A 515 1.66 26.46 -14.94
C GLU A 515 2.36 27.06 -13.70
N PHE A 516 3.16 28.12 -13.89
CA PHE A 516 4.03 28.71 -12.86
C PHE A 516 3.28 29.15 -11.58
N TRP A 517 2.04 29.60 -11.70
CA TRP A 517 1.19 30.03 -10.58
C TRP A 517 0.98 28.93 -9.53
N ARG A 518 1.06 27.65 -9.93
CA ARG A 518 0.87 26.50 -9.03
C ARG A 518 1.97 26.33 -7.99
N PHE A 519 3.17 26.87 -8.20
CA PHE A 519 4.25 26.79 -7.21
C PHE A 519 3.90 27.47 -5.87
N GLN A 520 2.89 28.35 -5.85
CA GLN A 520 2.33 28.88 -4.60
C GLN A 520 1.64 27.81 -3.74
N PHE A 521 1.01 26.81 -4.35
CA PHE A 521 0.33 25.74 -3.62
C PHE A 521 1.35 24.84 -2.92
N VAL A 522 2.40 24.39 -3.62
CA VAL A 522 3.40 23.54 -2.98
C VAL A 522 4.20 24.27 -1.89
N GLN A 523 4.38 25.59 -2.00
CA GLN A 523 4.91 26.40 -0.89
C GLN A 523 3.98 26.43 0.33
N LYS A 524 2.66 26.49 0.13
CA LYS A 524 1.66 26.39 1.20
C LYS A 524 1.71 25.02 1.89
N GLU A 525 1.62 23.93 1.11
CA GLU A 525 1.60 22.56 1.67
C GLU A 525 2.88 22.24 2.46
N ILE A 526 4.05 22.66 1.95
CA ILE A 526 5.34 22.52 2.67
C ILE A 526 5.35 23.39 3.94
N GLY A 527 4.75 24.58 3.90
CA GLY A 527 4.60 25.45 5.06
C GLY A 527 3.70 24.84 6.15
N GLU A 528 2.58 24.22 5.76
CA GLU A 528 1.67 23.53 6.69
C GLU A 528 2.34 22.31 7.31
N LEU A 529 2.99 21.47 6.50
CA LEU A 529 3.82 20.36 6.99
C LEU A 529 4.88 20.85 8.00
N ALA A 530 5.60 21.92 7.67
CA ALA A 530 6.63 22.49 8.56
C ALA A 530 6.04 22.95 9.90
N GLN A 531 4.84 23.54 9.94
CA GLN A 531 4.18 23.89 11.21
C GLN A 531 3.82 22.64 12.02
N THR A 532 3.23 21.60 11.39
CA THR A 532 2.93 20.36 12.12
C THR A 532 4.19 19.66 12.65
N ALA A 533 5.35 19.81 12.00
CA ALA A 533 6.63 19.28 12.46
C ALA A 533 7.28 20.14 13.57
N ILE A 534 6.85 21.40 13.75
CA ILE A 534 7.22 22.23 14.90
C ILE A 534 6.35 21.89 16.11
N GLU A 535 5.04 21.70 15.91
CA GLU A 535 4.10 21.36 16.99
C GLU A 535 4.22 19.90 17.46
N TYR A 536 4.51 18.98 16.53
CA TYR A 536 4.67 17.54 16.76
C TYR A 536 6.00 17.08 16.11
N PRO A 537 7.14 17.36 16.78
CA PRO A 537 8.46 17.06 16.24
C PRO A 537 8.72 15.55 16.15
N PRO A 538 9.66 15.12 15.29
CA PRO A 538 10.10 13.73 15.22
C PRO A 538 10.49 13.15 16.58
N MET A 539 9.95 11.96 16.89
CA MET A 539 10.15 11.22 18.13
C MET A 539 11.61 10.78 18.29
N GLN A 540 12.27 10.46 17.17
CA GLN A 540 13.69 10.14 17.09
C GLN A 540 14.26 10.59 15.75
N LYS A 541 15.60 10.69 15.67
CA LYS A 541 16.27 10.90 14.39
C LYS A 541 16.32 9.58 13.62
N GLY A 542 15.97 9.61 12.34
CA GLY A 542 16.01 8.42 11.51
C GLY A 542 17.41 7.91 11.17
N ALA A 543 17.47 6.62 10.80
CA ALA A 543 18.65 6.01 10.24
C ALA A 543 18.94 6.57 8.83
N SER A 544 20.21 6.53 8.43
CA SER A 544 20.64 6.74 7.04
C SER A 544 21.83 5.84 6.74
N PHE A 545 21.89 5.31 5.52
CA PHE A 545 23.07 4.59 5.03
C PHE A 545 24.28 5.52 4.85
N ASN A 546 24.06 6.82 4.71
CA ASN A 546 25.11 7.81 4.53
C ASN A 546 25.66 8.30 5.88
N LEU A 547 26.97 8.56 5.92
CA LEU A 547 27.68 9.06 7.10
C LEU A 547 27.26 10.48 7.55
N GLU A 548 26.20 11.09 7.00
CA GLU A 548 25.72 12.41 7.41
C GLU A 548 25.28 12.45 8.87
N ALA A 549 24.70 11.36 9.39
CA ALA A 549 24.38 11.26 10.81
C ALA A 549 25.63 11.27 11.70
N VAL A 550 26.68 10.57 11.27
CA VAL A 550 27.99 10.52 11.93
C VAL A 550 28.72 11.86 11.80
N LYS A 551 28.66 12.50 10.62
CA LYS A 551 29.23 13.82 10.35
C LYS A 551 28.59 14.89 11.24
N ALA A 552 27.26 14.91 11.36
CA ALA A 552 26.55 15.82 12.26
C ALA A 552 26.88 15.58 13.75
N GLN A 553 27.13 14.32 14.15
CA GLN A 553 27.62 14.00 15.50
C GLN A 553 29.06 14.49 15.70
N ILE A 554 29.96 14.30 14.72
CA ILE A 554 31.34 14.80 14.74
C ILE A 554 31.35 16.34 14.78
N GLU A 555 30.56 17.02 13.95
CA GLU A 555 30.42 18.48 13.95
C GLU A 555 29.90 19.00 15.29
N LYS A 556 28.91 18.33 15.90
CA LYS A 556 28.41 18.66 17.24
C LYS A 556 29.45 18.41 18.33
N ALA A 557 30.26 17.35 18.23
CA ALA A 557 31.35 17.06 19.16
C ALA A 557 32.49 18.09 19.02
N ILE A 558 32.89 18.45 17.79
CA ILE A 558 33.85 19.52 17.51
C ILE A 558 33.36 20.85 18.08
N ALA A 559 32.08 21.20 17.86
CA ALA A 559 31.48 22.42 18.40
C ALA A 559 31.37 22.41 19.94
N ALA A 560 31.27 21.24 20.57
CA ALA A 560 31.30 21.09 22.02
C ALA A 560 32.73 21.15 22.62
N HIS A 561 33.75 20.72 21.87
CA HIS A 561 35.17 20.83 22.24
C HIS A 561 35.80 22.19 21.86
N ALA A 562 35.11 23.02 21.07
CA ALA A 562 35.50 24.39 20.72
C ALA A 562 34.98 25.45 21.71
N LYS A 563 34.44 25.03 22.85
CA LYS A 563 34.07 25.85 24.03
C LYS A 563 34.92 25.44 25.22
#